data_AF-A0A957MDS0-F1
#
_entry.id   AF-A0A957MDS0-F1
#
_cell.length_a   1.000
_cell.length_b   1.000
_cell.length_c   1.000
_cell.angle_alpha   90.00
_cell.angle_beta   90.00
_cell.angle_gamma   90.00
#
_symmetry.space_group_name_H-M   'P 1'
#
loop_
_entity.id
_entity.type
_entity.pdbx_description
1 polymer ?
#
loop_
_entity_poly.entity_id
_entity_poly.type
_entity_poly.pdbx_seq_one_letter_code
_entity_poly.pdbx_strand_id
1 'polypeptide(L)'
;SFLTAAAAAMDFPAYFGHNWDAFEECVNDLSWAPADGYVLLYDQLWWLACDHARTWRTARAILEEASRRWEKEGVPFYTLVRGTHGCGDVAAALSDPYR
;
A
#
# COMPACT_ATOMS: atom_id res chain seq x y z
N SER A 1 -11.22 -6.88 -6.00
CA SER A 1 -10.87 -6.65 -4.58
C SER A 1 -9.65 -5.73 -4.52
N PHE A 2 -9.27 -5.25 -3.33
CA PHE A 2 -8.03 -4.47 -3.17
C PHE A 2 -6.81 -5.19 -3.74
N LEU A 3 -6.63 -6.47 -3.38
CA LEU A 3 -5.46 -7.27 -3.80
C LEU A 3 -5.37 -7.47 -5.31
N THR A 4 -6.51 -7.67 -5.99
CA THR A 4 -6.53 -7.75 -7.46
C THR A 4 -6.14 -6.41 -8.10
N ALA A 5 -6.63 -5.29 -7.55
CA ALA A 5 -6.29 -3.97 -8.07
C ALA A 5 -4.81 -3.63 -7.84
N ALA A 6 -4.27 -3.97 -6.66
CA ALA A 6 -2.86 -3.79 -6.34
C ALA A 6 -1.96 -4.63 -7.26
N ALA A 7 -2.28 -5.91 -7.45
CA ALA A 7 -1.54 -6.79 -8.35
C ALA A 7 -1.51 -6.26 -9.79
N ALA A 8 -2.64 -5.76 -10.30
CA ALA A 8 -2.69 -5.16 -11.62
C ALA A 8 -1.91 -3.84 -11.71
N ALA A 9 -1.95 -3.00 -10.68
CA ALA A 9 -1.30 -1.69 -10.69
C ALA A 9 0.23 -1.78 -10.54
N MET A 10 0.72 -2.78 -9.80
CA MET A 10 2.14 -3.00 -9.53
C MET A 10 2.76 -4.10 -10.42
N ASP A 11 1.99 -4.60 -11.40
CA ASP A 11 2.36 -5.67 -12.31
C ASP A 11 2.90 -6.92 -11.59
N PHE A 12 2.19 -7.36 -10.55
CA PHE A 12 2.60 -8.52 -9.76
C PHE A 12 2.67 -9.78 -10.63
N PRO A 13 3.58 -10.72 -10.30
CA PRO A 13 3.72 -11.96 -11.04
C PRO A 13 2.44 -12.80 -11.10
N ALA A 14 2.30 -13.60 -12.15
CA ALA A 14 1.13 -14.45 -12.37
C ALA A 14 0.86 -15.49 -11.26
N TYR A 15 1.87 -15.78 -10.42
CA TYR A 15 1.74 -16.67 -9.26
C TYR A 15 1.18 -15.97 -8.01
N PHE A 16 0.79 -14.70 -8.09
CA PHE A 16 0.29 -13.94 -6.95
C PHE A 16 -0.89 -14.63 -6.26
N GLY A 17 -0.72 -14.95 -4.96
CA GLY A 17 -1.64 -15.79 -4.20
C GLY A 17 -2.95 -15.11 -3.76
N HIS A 18 -3.19 -13.85 -4.12
CA HIS A 18 -4.40 -13.08 -3.78
C HIS A 18 -4.79 -13.11 -2.28
N ASN A 19 -3.79 -13.11 -1.40
CA ASN A 19 -3.94 -12.99 0.05
C ASN A 19 -2.97 -11.92 0.61
N TRP A 20 -3.04 -11.61 1.90
CA TRP A 20 -2.23 -10.56 2.52
C TRP A 20 -0.75 -10.92 2.61
N ASP A 21 -0.42 -12.18 2.90
CA ASP A 21 0.97 -12.65 2.97
C ASP A 21 1.63 -12.53 1.59
N ALA A 22 0.93 -12.92 0.52
CA ALA A 22 1.42 -12.76 -0.85
C ALA A 22 1.58 -11.28 -1.24
N PHE A 23 0.74 -10.39 -0.73
CA PHE A 23 0.88 -8.94 -0.94
C PHE A 23 2.11 -8.41 -0.22
N GLU A 24 2.32 -8.80 1.03
CA GLU A 24 3.53 -8.49 1.79
C GLU A 24 4.80 -8.97 1.07
N GLU A 25 4.83 -10.22 0.61
CA GLU A 25 5.96 -10.75 -0.16
C GLU A 25 6.23 -9.90 -1.40
N CYS A 26 5.20 -9.60 -2.19
CA CYS A 26 5.37 -8.86 -3.44
C CYS A 26 5.79 -7.40 -3.25
N VAL A 27 5.35 -6.70 -2.19
CA VAL A 27 5.81 -5.32 -1.96
C VAL A 27 7.23 -5.25 -1.38
N ASN A 28 7.72 -6.35 -0.81
CA ASN A 28 9.09 -6.49 -0.30
C ASN A 28 10.07 -7.04 -1.34
N ASP A 29 9.58 -7.63 -2.43
CA ASP A 29 10.38 -8.13 -3.56
C ASP A 29 9.78 -7.64 -4.86
N LEU A 30 10.32 -6.55 -5.41
CA LEU A 30 9.93 -5.97 -6.71
C LEU A 30 10.91 -6.34 -7.82
N SER A 31 11.54 -7.53 -7.74
CA SER A 31 12.61 -7.95 -8.67
C SER A 31 12.19 -8.01 -10.14
N TRP A 32 10.90 -8.11 -10.46
CA TRP A 32 10.38 -8.05 -11.83
C TRP A 32 10.33 -6.63 -12.42
N ALA A 33 10.43 -5.59 -11.59
CA ALA A 33 10.35 -4.19 -11.98
C ALA A 33 11.49 -3.35 -11.37
N PRO A 34 12.77 -3.68 -11.64
CA PRO A 34 13.91 -3.02 -11.00
C PRO A 34 13.96 -1.51 -11.30
N ALA A 35 14.13 -0.71 -10.25
CA ALA A 35 14.25 0.74 -10.33
C ALA A 35 15.13 1.30 -9.20
N ASP A 36 15.59 2.55 -9.35
CA ASP A 36 16.34 3.27 -8.31
C ASP A 36 15.46 3.64 -7.10
N GLY A 37 14.14 3.50 -7.21
CA GLY A 37 13.18 3.75 -6.15
C GLY A 37 11.73 3.63 -6.64
N TYR A 38 10.79 3.56 -5.69
CA TYR A 38 9.39 3.28 -5.94
C TYR A 38 8.48 4.31 -5.28
N VAL A 39 7.41 4.69 -5.98
CA VAL A 39 6.35 5.55 -5.45
C VAL A 39 5.00 4.92 -5.74
N LEU A 40 4.23 4.64 -4.69
CA LEU A 40 2.85 4.20 -4.77
C LEU A 40 1.93 5.37 -4.46
N LEU A 41 1.14 5.80 -5.45
CA LEU A 41 0.15 6.86 -5.28
C LEU A 41 -1.25 6.26 -5.15
N TYR A 42 -1.83 6.36 -3.96
CA TYR A 42 -3.25 6.12 -3.74
C TYR A 42 -4.03 7.40 -4.01
N ASP A 43 -4.54 7.53 -5.23
CA ASP A 43 -5.44 8.64 -5.59
C ASP A 43 -6.88 8.34 -5.18
N GLN A 44 -7.60 9.37 -4.73
CA GLN A 44 -8.98 9.26 -4.23
C GLN A 44 -9.17 8.22 -3.12
N LEU A 45 -8.23 8.17 -2.16
CA LEU A 45 -8.20 7.17 -1.10
C LEU A 45 -9.47 7.18 -0.21
N TRP A 46 -10.20 8.30 -0.14
CA TRP A 46 -11.37 8.47 0.73
C TRP A 46 -12.38 7.31 0.65
N TRP A 47 -12.63 6.76 -0.54
CA TRP A 47 -13.56 5.64 -0.70
C TRP A 47 -13.05 4.39 0.02
N LEU A 48 -11.79 4.01 -0.21
CA LEU A 48 -11.19 2.82 0.41
C LEU A 48 -11.05 3.01 1.93
N ALA A 49 -10.63 4.20 2.36
CA ALA A 49 -10.44 4.50 3.77
C ALA A 49 -11.74 4.45 4.58
N CYS A 50 -12.88 4.80 3.97
CA CYS A 50 -14.16 4.88 4.70
C CYS A 50 -15.08 3.69 4.49
N ASP A 51 -15.19 3.18 3.27
CA ASP A 51 -16.05 2.04 2.97
C ASP A 51 -15.35 0.71 3.33
N HIS A 52 -14.01 0.69 3.29
CA HIS A 52 -13.19 -0.50 3.49
C HIS A 52 -12.04 -0.25 4.49
N ALA A 53 -12.31 0.46 5.58
CA ALA A 53 -11.31 0.91 6.55
C ALA A 53 -10.37 -0.20 7.07
N ARG A 54 -10.87 -1.42 7.28
CA ARG A 54 -10.05 -2.57 7.70
C ARG A 54 -9.04 -2.96 6.63
N THR A 55 -9.47 -3.04 5.37
CA THR A 55 -8.61 -3.33 4.22
C THR A 55 -7.52 -2.28 4.09
N TRP A 56 -7.88 -1.00 4.21
CA TRP A 56 -6.89 0.07 4.18
C TRP A 56 -5.88 -0.04 5.33
N ARG A 57 -6.33 -0.29 6.57
CA ARG A 57 -5.42 -0.44 7.72
C ARG A 57 -4.42 -1.57 7.52
N THR A 58 -4.86 -2.73 7.02
CA THR A 58 -3.96 -3.85 6.74
C THR A 58 -2.97 -3.51 5.64
N ALA A 59 -3.44 -2.96 4.51
CA ALA A 59 -2.56 -2.54 3.42
C ALA A 59 -1.51 -1.51 3.87
N ARG A 60 -1.94 -0.48 4.61
CA ARG A 60 -1.06 0.56 5.14
C ARG A 60 0.03 -0.02 6.05
N ALA A 61 -0.33 -0.93 6.96
CA ALA A 61 0.64 -1.54 7.86
C ALA A 61 1.74 -2.28 7.08
N ILE A 62 1.36 -3.08 6.09
CA ILE A 62 2.29 -3.81 5.22
C ILE A 62 3.18 -2.84 4.43
N LEU A 63 2.60 -1.79 3.84
CA LEU A 63 3.35 -0.79 3.06
C LEU A 63 4.32 0.03 3.92
N GLU A 64 3.96 0.33 5.16
CA GLU A 64 4.84 1.01 6.12
C GLU A 64 6.03 0.12 6.52
N GLU A 65 5.81 -1.18 6.68
CA GLU A 65 6.89 -2.14 6.94
C GLU A 65 7.81 -2.31 5.72
N ALA A 66 7.24 -2.43 4.53
CA ALA A 66 8.00 -2.48 3.28
C ALA A 66 8.84 -1.21 3.08
N SER A 67 8.28 -0.02 3.33
CA SER A 67 9.01 1.25 3.26
C SER A 67 10.23 1.26 4.19
N ARG A 68 10.07 0.82 5.46
CA ARG A 68 11.17 0.68 6.41
C ARG A 68 12.21 -0.36 5.99
N ARG A 69 11.81 -1.42 5.29
CA ARG A 69 12.73 -2.42 4.76
C ARG A 69 13.57 -1.83 3.63
N TRP A 70 12.94 -1.26 2.62
CA TRP A 70 13.62 -0.66 1.46
C TRP A 70 14.57 0.48 1.88
N GLU A 71 14.19 1.28 2.88
CA GLU A 71 15.07 2.29 3.47
C GLU A 71 16.39 1.69 3.99
N LYS A 72 16.35 0.52 4.66
CA LYS A 72 17.56 -0.18 5.13
C LYS A 72 18.42 -0.72 3.99
N GLU A 73 17.79 -1.03 2.86
CA GLU A 73 18.48 -1.47 1.63
C GLU A 73 18.98 -0.29 0.78
N GLY A 74 18.71 0.96 1.20
CA GLY A 74 19.14 2.18 0.51
C GLY A 74 18.30 2.52 -0.73
N VAL A 75 17.12 1.91 -0.88
CA VAL A 75 16.21 2.14 -2.00
C VAL A 75 15.01 2.95 -1.49
N PRO A 76 14.71 4.12 -2.06
CA PRO A 76 13.52 4.88 -1.69
C PRO A 76 12.23 4.11 -2.04
N PHE A 77 11.34 3.95 -1.06
CA PHE A 77 10.00 3.40 -1.26
C PHE A 77 8.98 4.25 -0.51
N TYR A 78 8.16 4.99 -1.25
CA TYR A 78 7.18 5.92 -0.70
C TYR A 78 5.75 5.52 -1.02
N THR A 79 4.89 5.58 -0.02
CA THR A 79 3.43 5.52 -0.22
C THR A 79 2.85 6.92 -0.03
N LEU A 80 2.31 7.49 -1.10
CA LEU A 80 1.67 8.79 -1.12
C LEU A 80 0.15 8.63 -1.19
N VAL A 81 -0.57 9.45 -0.45
CA VAL A 81 -2.03 9.43 -0.40
C VAL A 81 -2.60 10.77 -0.84
N ARG A 82 -3.60 10.73 -1.72
CA ARG A 82 -4.29 11.90 -2.26
C ARG A 82 -5.80 11.70 -2.22
N GLY A 83 -6.55 12.80 -2.16
CA GLY A 83 -8.01 12.78 -2.21
C GLY A 83 -8.60 12.20 -0.93
N THR A 84 -8.41 12.91 0.18
CA THR A 84 -8.89 12.52 1.53
C THR A 84 -10.18 13.25 1.91
N HIS A 85 -10.77 14.02 0.99
CA HIS A 85 -11.97 14.84 1.24
C HIS A 85 -13.22 14.11 0.71
N GLY A 86 -13.74 13.15 1.47
CA GLY A 86 -14.98 12.43 1.07
C GLY A 86 -15.72 11.76 2.21
N CYS A 87 -15.14 11.79 3.41
CA CYS A 87 -15.64 11.13 4.60
C CYS A 87 -15.23 12.00 5.78
N GLY A 88 -16.12 12.17 6.77
CA GLY A 88 -15.83 12.94 7.97
C GLY A 88 -14.50 12.47 8.58
N ASP A 89 -13.50 13.34 8.50
CA ASP A 89 -12.10 13.13 8.91
C ASP A 89 -11.41 11.85 8.43
N VAL A 90 -11.07 11.77 7.14
CA VAL A 90 -10.03 10.83 6.66
C VAL A 90 -8.69 11.05 7.38
N ALA A 91 -8.48 12.23 7.98
CA ALA A 91 -7.39 12.45 8.94
C ALA A 91 -7.39 11.44 10.09
N ALA A 92 -8.57 11.05 10.60
CA ALA A 92 -8.71 10.01 11.63
C ALA A 92 -8.39 8.59 11.10
N ALA A 93 -8.62 8.35 9.80
CA ALA A 93 -8.28 7.09 9.13
C ALA A 93 -6.79 6.99 8.75
N LEU A 94 -6.11 8.14 8.64
CA LEU A 94 -4.67 8.26 8.41
C LEU A 94 -3.87 8.31 9.72
N SER A 95 -4.46 8.84 10.80
CA SER A 95 -3.88 8.75 12.13
C SER A 95 -3.96 7.31 12.63
N ASP A 96 -2.86 6.82 13.20
CA ASP A 96 -2.85 5.54 13.90
C ASP A 96 -3.66 5.67 15.21
N PRO A 97 -4.82 5.01 15.37
CA PRO A 97 -5.60 5.11 16.61
C PRO A 97 -4.92 4.39 17.80
N TYR A 98 -3.81 3.68 17.56
CA TYR A 98 -3.05 2.96 18.57
C TYR A 98 -1.67 3.58 18.84
N ARG A 99 -1.41 4.80 18.37
CA ARG A 99 -0.19 5.56 18.67
C ARG A 99 -0.47 6.88 19.35
#